data_AF-A0A0C3C4N8-F1
#
_entry.id   AF-A0A0C3C4N8-F1
#
_cell.length_a   1.000
_cell.length_b   1.000
_cell.length_c   1.000
_cell.angle_alpha   90.00
_cell.angle_beta   90.00
_cell.angle_gamma   90.00
#
_symmetry.space_group_name_H-M   'P 1'
#
loop_
_entity.id
_entity.type
_entity.pdbx_description
1 polymer ?
#
loop_
_entity_poly.entity_id
_entity_poly.type
_entity_poly.pdbx_seq_one_letter_code
_entity_poly.pdbx_strand_id
1 'polypeptide(L)'
;MKQGESDSELYGTPDSLISVQSPKIYVSNFSNMPITIRAGEILGEGCDPRTYLDSETSITKEELQLREIYIASIRRIVETQATRSTSTTLSTVDKIFDPSRKLHPEADQFNEPPLEGGPKTAKTPPEAVAEEDLLKEIDISKELSDTQKQSFERMLLRNREAFGINGELGNYPGKVEIPVAEGTKPVCIPPFGGSPASREVI
;
A
#
# COMPACT_ATOMS: atom_id res chain seq x y z
N MET A 1 -26.38 -9.19 -20.43
CA MET A 1 -25.24 -8.24 -20.56
C MET A 1 -25.84 -6.86 -20.61
N LYS A 2 -25.69 -6.06 -19.56
CA LYS A 2 -26.23 -4.69 -19.53
C LYS A 2 -25.24 -3.80 -20.30
N GLN A 3 -25.69 -3.26 -21.43
CA GLN A 3 -25.04 -2.12 -22.07
C GLN A 3 -25.32 -0.88 -21.20
N GLY A 4 -24.27 -0.24 -20.71
CA GLY A 4 -24.38 1.03 -19.98
C GLY A 4 -23.45 1.26 -18.80
N GLU A 5 -22.41 0.46 -18.57
CA GLU A 5 -21.31 0.86 -17.67
C GLU A 5 -20.33 1.70 -18.50
N SER A 6 -20.13 2.96 -18.13
CA SER A 6 -19.28 3.89 -18.87
C SER A 6 -17.82 3.47 -18.75
N ASP A 7 -17.08 3.53 -19.86
CA ASP A 7 -15.64 3.23 -19.92
C ASP A 7 -14.78 4.09 -18.96
N SER A 8 -15.38 5.09 -18.32
CA SER A 8 -14.82 5.91 -17.23
C SER A 8 -14.41 5.12 -15.98
N GLU A 9 -14.88 3.87 -15.81
CA GLU A 9 -14.43 3.01 -14.71
C GLU A 9 -13.10 2.30 -15.01
N LEU A 10 -12.71 2.22 -16.28
CA LEU A 10 -11.54 1.45 -16.72
C LEU A 10 -10.27 2.33 -16.79
N TYR A 11 -10.43 3.60 -17.15
CA TYR A 11 -9.35 4.58 -17.20
C TYR A 11 -9.89 6.00 -17.06
N GLY A 12 -9.04 6.93 -16.60
CA GLY A 12 -9.45 8.32 -16.40
C GLY A 12 -8.27 9.27 -16.28
N THR A 13 -8.57 10.56 -16.34
CA THR A 13 -7.58 11.63 -16.23
C THR A 13 -7.69 12.29 -14.85
N PRO A 14 -6.60 12.49 -14.12
CA PRO A 14 -6.65 13.26 -12.87
C PRO A 14 -6.94 14.74 -13.19
N ASP A 15 -7.42 15.48 -12.19
CA ASP A 15 -7.60 16.93 -12.29
C ASP A 15 -6.27 17.59 -12.67
N SER A 16 -6.22 18.13 -13.89
CA SER A 16 -5.00 18.61 -14.53
C SER A 16 -5.21 19.98 -15.12
N LEU A 17 -4.28 20.90 -14.88
CA LEU A 17 -4.24 22.18 -15.57
C LEU A 17 -3.50 22.03 -16.90
N ILE A 18 -4.23 22.23 -18.00
CA ILE A 18 -3.68 22.15 -19.35
C ILE A 18 -3.40 23.56 -19.86
N SER A 19 -2.22 23.77 -20.42
CA SER A 19 -1.85 25.04 -21.04
C SER A 19 -1.50 24.83 -22.50
N VAL A 20 -1.64 25.88 -23.31
CA VAL A 20 -1.27 25.85 -24.74
C VAL A 20 0.22 25.53 -24.93
N GLN A 21 1.06 25.87 -23.97
CA GLN A 21 2.51 25.63 -23.98
C GLN A 21 2.85 24.16 -23.68
N SER A 22 1.97 23.45 -22.97
CA SER A 22 2.13 22.03 -22.66
C SER A 22 0.77 21.32 -22.76
N PRO A 23 0.29 21.03 -23.99
CA PRO A 23 -1.02 20.42 -24.22
C PRO A 23 -0.95 18.91 -24.02
N LYS A 24 -0.53 18.49 -22.83
CA LYS A 24 -0.41 17.09 -22.43
C LYS A 24 -1.39 16.83 -21.30
N ILE A 25 -2.08 15.70 -21.39
CA ILE A 25 -2.96 15.19 -20.34
C ILE A 25 -2.45 13.80 -19.95
N TYR A 26 -2.46 13.53 -18.65
CA TYR A 26 -2.10 12.21 -18.14
C TYR A 26 -3.35 11.35 -18.09
N VAL A 27 -3.23 10.09 -18.50
CA VAL A 27 -4.31 9.11 -18.43
C VAL A 27 -3.84 7.95 -17.57
N SER A 28 -4.60 7.65 -16.54
CA SER A 28 -4.39 6.51 -15.65
C SER A 28 -5.28 5.36 -16.10
N ASN A 29 -4.67 4.20 -16.36
CA ASN A 29 -5.38 2.96 -16.57
C ASN A 29 -5.61 2.29 -15.21
N PHE A 30 -6.88 2.17 -14.79
CA PHE A 30 -7.26 1.54 -13.53
C PHE A 30 -7.56 0.04 -13.68
N SER A 31 -7.48 -0.47 -14.91
CA SER A 31 -7.70 -1.87 -15.22
C SER A 31 -6.42 -2.69 -15.23
N ASN A 32 -6.61 -4.00 -15.22
CA ASN A 32 -5.56 -4.99 -15.41
C ASN A 32 -5.32 -5.35 -16.89
N MET A 33 -5.94 -4.64 -17.83
CA MET A 33 -5.82 -4.90 -19.27
C MET A 33 -5.23 -3.70 -20.02
N PRO A 34 -4.53 -3.91 -21.14
CA PRO A 34 -4.08 -2.81 -21.98
C PRO A 34 -5.27 -2.12 -22.65
N ILE A 35 -5.28 -0.79 -22.61
CA ILE A 35 -6.34 0.05 -23.19
C ILE A 35 -5.81 0.75 -24.42
N THR A 36 -6.63 0.78 -25.48
CA THR A 36 -6.32 1.49 -26.73
C THR A 36 -7.23 2.70 -26.87
N ILE A 37 -6.67 3.89 -26.70
CA ILE A 37 -7.39 5.16 -26.90
C ILE A 37 -7.26 5.56 -28.37
N ARG A 38 -8.38 5.85 -29.02
CA ARG A 38 -8.41 6.23 -30.45
C ARG A 38 -8.24 7.73 -30.63
N ALA A 39 -7.64 8.13 -31.75
CA ALA A 39 -7.59 9.53 -32.12
C ALA A 39 -9.02 10.09 -32.30
N GLY A 40 -9.33 11.19 -31.62
CA GLY A 40 -10.65 11.81 -31.60
C GLY A 40 -11.59 11.30 -30.50
N GLU A 41 -11.16 10.34 -29.69
CA GLU A 41 -11.90 9.90 -28.50
C GLU A 41 -11.88 10.98 -27.42
N ILE A 42 -13.04 11.21 -26.80
CA ILE A 42 -13.21 12.23 -25.75
C ILE A 42 -12.81 11.60 -24.42
N LEU A 43 -11.73 12.11 -23.82
CA LEU A 43 -11.21 11.62 -22.52
C LEU A 43 -11.85 12.31 -21.32
N GLY A 44 -12.47 13.46 -21.52
CA GLY A 44 -13.07 14.27 -20.47
C GLY A 44 -13.44 15.66 -20.98
N GLU A 45 -14.07 16.44 -20.10
CA GLU A 45 -14.47 17.82 -20.37
C GLU A 45 -13.53 18.78 -19.64
N GLY A 46 -13.01 19.77 -20.37
CA GLY A 46 -12.20 20.83 -19.78
C GLY A 46 -13.09 21.96 -19.23
N CYS A 47 -12.82 22.39 -18.00
CA CYS A 47 -13.45 23.57 -17.42
C CYS A 47 -12.51 24.78 -17.46
N ASP A 48 -13.05 26.00 -17.55
CA ASP A 48 -12.25 27.21 -17.36
C ASP A 48 -11.86 27.30 -15.88
N PRO A 49 -10.55 27.23 -15.53
CA PRO A 49 -10.12 27.26 -14.14
C PRO A 49 -10.50 28.56 -13.44
N ARG A 50 -10.75 29.66 -14.16
CA ARG A 50 -11.13 30.96 -13.59
C ARG A 50 -12.56 30.98 -13.07
N THR A 51 -13.42 30.11 -13.60
CA THR A 51 -14.82 30.00 -13.19
C THR A 51 -15.05 28.76 -12.34
N TYR A 52 -14.22 27.73 -12.51
CA TYR A 52 -14.37 26.44 -11.84
C TYR A 52 -13.66 26.38 -10.48
N LEU A 53 -12.48 27.00 -10.35
CA LEU A 53 -11.75 27.02 -9.08
C LEU A 53 -12.20 28.19 -8.21
N ASP A 54 -12.20 27.96 -6.89
CA ASP A 54 -12.51 29.00 -5.92
C ASP A 54 -11.55 30.19 -6.05
N SER A 55 -12.11 31.40 -6.13
CA SER A 55 -11.37 32.65 -6.08
C SER A 55 -11.35 33.21 -4.67
N GLU A 56 -10.31 33.97 -4.30
CA GLU A 56 -10.29 34.67 -3.00
C GLU A 56 -11.50 35.60 -2.80
N THR A 57 -12.04 36.12 -3.91
CA THR A 57 -13.21 36.99 -3.91
C THR A 57 -14.54 36.28 -3.71
N SER A 58 -14.59 34.95 -3.90
CA SER A 58 -15.82 34.15 -3.74
C SER A 58 -15.94 33.51 -2.35
N ILE A 59 -14.94 33.69 -1.48
CA ILE A 59 -14.86 33.06 -0.17
C ILE A 59 -15.26 34.07 0.90
N THR A 60 -16.17 33.68 1.80
CA THR A 60 -16.55 34.52 2.94
C THR A 60 -15.45 34.58 4.00
N LYS A 61 -15.43 35.61 4.83
CA LYS A 61 -14.42 35.74 5.90
C LYS A 61 -14.41 34.57 6.88
N GLU A 62 -15.57 33.98 7.14
CA GLU A 62 -15.74 32.84 8.05
C GLU A 62 -15.15 31.56 7.43
N GLU A 63 -15.42 31.31 6.15
CA GLU A 63 -14.83 30.17 5.42
C GLU A 63 -13.31 30.31 5.27
N LEU A 64 -12.81 31.53 5.08
CA LEU A 64 -11.38 31.79 5.02
C LEU A 64 -10.70 31.45 6.35
N GLN A 65 -11.30 31.84 7.48
CA GLN A 65 -10.79 31.48 8.82
C GLN A 65 -10.79 29.97 9.05
N LEU A 66 -11.86 29.26 8.64
CA LEU A 66 -11.91 27.80 8.73
C LEU A 66 -10.82 27.14 7.89
N ARG A 67 -10.58 27.63 6.67
CA ARG A 67 -9.50 27.14 5.80
C ARG A 67 -8.13 27.39 6.41
N GLU A 68 -7.89 28.56 7.00
CA GLU A 68 -6.62 28.87 7.68
C GLU A 68 -6.36 27.96 8.88
N ILE A 69 -7.39 27.69 9.70
CA ILE A 69 -7.29 26.74 10.83
C ILE A 69 -6.95 25.33 10.31
N TYR A 70 -7.60 24.90 9.24
CA TYR A 70 -7.35 23.59 8.63
C TYR A 70 -5.93 23.49 8.04
N ILE A 71 -5.45 24.54 7.38
CA ILE A 71 -4.08 24.58 6.86
C ILE A 71 -3.08 24.52 8.02
N ALA A 72 -3.33 25.25 9.11
CA ALA A 72 -2.46 25.25 10.29
C ALA A 72 -2.42 23.87 10.96
N SER A 73 -3.53 23.14 11.00
CA SER A 73 -3.57 21.78 11.55
C SER A 73 -2.78 20.80 10.69
N ILE A 74 -2.91 20.85 9.36
CA ILE A 74 -2.12 20.04 8.43
C ILE A 74 -0.63 20.31 8.62
N ARG A 75 -0.21 21.59 8.67
CA ARG A 75 1.20 21.95 8.89
C ARG A 75 1.73 21.34 10.19
N ARG A 76 0.96 21.43 11.27
CA ARG A 76 1.35 20.87 12.57
C ARG A 76 1.50 19.35 12.52
N ILE A 77 0.65 18.64 11.79
CA ILE A 77 0.76 17.19 11.61
C ILE A 77 2.05 16.85 10.86
N VAL A 78 2.33 17.56 9.76
CA VAL A 78 3.56 17.37 8.97
C VAL A 78 4.81 17.65 9.81
N GLU A 79 4.82 18.73 10.60
CA GLU A 79 5.94 19.09 11.49
C GLU A 79 6.13 18.08 12.64
N THR A 80 5.04 17.57 13.22
CA THR A 80 5.10 16.59 14.32
C THR A 80 5.63 15.24 13.84
N GLN A 81 5.30 14.84 12.61
CA GLN A 81 5.87 13.65 11.98
C GLN A 81 7.37 13.81 11.72
N ALA A 82 7.85 15.03 11.50
CA ALA A 82 9.28 15.30 11.30
C ALA A 82 10.12 15.28 12.61
N THR A 83 9.53 15.41 13.81
CA THR A 83 10.27 15.63 15.07
C THR A 83 10.35 14.46 16.07
N ARG A 84 9.55 13.38 15.94
CA ARG A 84 9.47 12.30 16.96
C ARG A 84 10.61 11.27 16.93
N SER A 85 11.85 11.73 17.04
CA SER A 85 13.02 10.90 17.33
C SER A 85 13.22 10.78 18.86
N THR A 86 13.43 9.55 19.38
CA THR A 86 13.97 9.18 20.73
C THR A 86 13.00 9.06 21.95
N SER A 87 12.69 7.82 22.38
CA SER A 87 12.79 7.31 23.78
C SER A 87 12.11 5.92 23.96
N THR A 88 12.68 5.01 24.78
CA THR A 88 12.26 3.61 24.98
C THR A 88 12.07 3.24 26.45
N THR A 89 11.09 2.38 26.77
CA THR A 89 11.05 1.55 28.01
C THR A 89 10.50 0.14 27.72
N LEU A 90 11.13 -0.89 28.30
CA LEU A 90 10.84 -2.33 28.14
C LEU A 90 10.06 -2.89 29.36
N SER A 91 9.20 -3.89 29.17
CA SER A 91 8.68 -4.75 30.26
C SER A 91 8.53 -6.22 29.86
N THR A 92 8.75 -7.12 30.82
CA THR A 92 8.89 -8.58 30.70
C THR A 92 7.60 -9.30 31.10
N VAL A 93 7.19 -10.34 30.35
CA VAL A 93 5.89 -11.04 30.48
C VAL A 93 6.13 -12.52 30.77
N ASP A 94 5.90 -13.00 32.01
CA ASP A 94 6.06 -14.43 32.32
C ASP A 94 4.96 -15.07 33.21
N LYS A 95 3.83 -14.41 33.51
CA LYS A 95 2.87 -14.96 34.51
C LYS A 95 1.36 -14.84 34.22
N ILE A 96 0.90 -14.83 32.96
CA ILE A 96 -0.52 -14.49 32.66
C ILE A 96 -1.42 -15.67 32.20
N PHE A 97 -0.89 -16.88 31.95
CA PHE A 97 -1.75 -17.98 31.47
C PHE A 97 -2.35 -18.85 32.58
N ASP A 98 -3.64 -18.65 32.89
CA ASP A 98 -4.52 -19.63 33.54
C ASP A 98 -5.70 -19.95 32.57
N PRO A 99 -5.80 -21.19 32.06
CA PRO A 99 -6.76 -21.58 31.02
C PRO A 99 -8.22 -21.69 31.49
N SER A 100 -8.51 -21.40 32.76
CA SER A 100 -9.83 -21.61 33.37
C SER A 100 -10.80 -20.43 33.23
N ARG A 101 -10.34 -19.26 32.76
CA ARG A 101 -11.18 -18.06 32.64
C ARG A 101 -12.07 -18.12 31.40
N LYS A 102 -13.30 -18.61 31.56
CA LYS A 102 -14.40 -18.35 30.62
C LYS A 102 -14.77 -16.86 30.69
N LEU A 103 -14.27 -16.05 29.76
CA LEU A 103 -14.64 -14.63 29.62
C LEU A 103 -15.90 -14.47 28.76
N HIS A 104 -16.75 -13.54 29.19
CA HIS A 104 -17.94 -12.92 28.58
C HIS A 104 -18.60 -13.60 27.36
N PRO A 105 -19.86 -14.07 27.48
CA PRO A 105 -20.67 -14.60 26.36
C PRO A 105 -20.89 -13.62 25.20
N GLU A 106 -20.70 -12.32 25.43
CA GLU A 106 -20.94 -11.26 24.45
C GLU A 106 -19.87 -11.21 23.35
N ALA A 107 -18.68 -11.77 23.61
CA ALA A 107 -17.60 -11.86 22.61
C ALA A 107 -17.81 -12.98 21.57
N ASP A 108 -18.78 -13.86 21.80
CA ASP A 108 -19.04 -15.05 20.98
C ASP A 108 -20.12 -14.82 19.91
N GLN A 109 -20.79 -13.66 19.91
CA GLN A 109 -21.91 -13.37 18.99
C GLN A 109 -21.47 -13.18 17.52
N PHE A 110 -20.18 -13.01 17.25
CA PHE A 110 -19.60 -12.82 15.92
C PHE A 110 -18.74 -13.99 15.43
N ASN A 111 -18.65 -15.08 16.20
CA ASN A 111 -17.92 -16.27 15.77
C ASN A 111 -18.80 -17.10 14.82
N GLU A 112 -18.56 -16.95 13.52
CA GLU A 112 -19.08 -17.92 12.55
C GLU A 112 -18.38 -19.28 12.74
N PRO A 113 -19.08 -20.41 12.55
CA PRO A 113 -18.45 -21.72 12.57
C PRO A 113 -17.36 -21.78 11.49
N PRO A 114 -16.21 -22.41 11.76
CA PRO A 114 -15.08 -22.41 10.84
C PRO A 114 -15.48 -23.00 9.48
N LEU A 115 -15.29 -22.22 8.42
CA LEU A 115 -15.55 -22.65 7.05
C LEU A 115 -14.64 -23.84 6.70
N GLU A 116 -15.24 -24.97 6.30
CA GLU A 116 -14.53 -26.20 5.97
C GLU A 116 -13.85 -26.05 4.60
N GLY A 117 -12.59 -25.61 4.60
CA GLY A 117 -11.74 -25.51 3.42
C GLY A 117 -10.64 -26.58 3.44
N GLY A 118 -10.35 -27.18 2.28
CA GLY A 118 -9.23 -28.10 2.10
C GLY A 118 -7.88 -27.46 2.47
N PRO A 119 -6.83 -28.27 2.70
CA PRO A 119 -5.57 -27.77 3.21
C PRO A 119 -5.03 -26.65 2.30
N LYS A 120 -4.70 -25.50 2.90
CA LYS A 120 -3.96 -24.40 2.25
C LYS A 120 -2.52 -24.84 1.97
N THR A 121 -2.31 -25.93 1.25
CA THR A 121 -1.01 -26.37 0.76
C THR A 121 -0.73 -25.65 -0.55
N ALA A 122 -0.63 -24.31 -0.49
CA ALA A 122 0.07 -23.60 -1.54
C ALA A 122 1.52 -24.10 -1.50
N LYS A 123 2.00 -24.71 -2.59
CA LYS A 123 3.40 -25.14 -2.71
C LYS A 123 4.28 -23.95 -2.33
N THR A 124 5.11 -24.13 -1.30
CA THR A 124 6.14 -23.14 -0.97
C THR A 124 6.98 -22.92 -2.23
N PRO A 125 7.18 -21.65 -2.66
CA PRO A 125 8.08 -21.36 -3.77
C PRO A 125 9.45 -22.01 -3.52
N PRO A 126 10.15 -22.43 -4.59
CA PRO A 126 11.49 -23.00 -4.47
C PRO A 126 12.44 -22.05 -3.71
N GLU A 127 13.43 -22.66 -3.07
CA GLU A 127 14.40 -22.01 -2.17
C GLU A 127 15.17 -20.87 -2.85
N ALA A 128 15.66 -19.95 -2.02
CA ALA A 128 16.26 -18.70 -2.46
C ALA A 128 17.44 -18.90 -3.42
N VAL A 129 17.47 -18.10 -4.49
CA VAL A 129 18.57 -18.05 -5.47
C VAL A 129 19.85 -17.66 -4.74
N ALA A 130 20.93 -18.42 -4.98
CA ALA A 130 22.25 -18.10 -4.48
C ALA A 130 22.80 -16.85 -5.17
N GLU A 131 23.54 -16.02 -4.43
CA GLU A 131 24.09 -14.75 -4.97
C GLU A 131 24.95 -14.94 -6.22
N GLU A 132 25.65 -16.05 -6.32
CA GLU A 132 26.51 -16.43 -7.45
C GLU A 132 25.73 -16.62 -8.75
N ASP A 133 24.45 -16.96 -8.66
CA ASP A 133 23.56 -17.22 -9.80
C ASP A 133 22.64 -16.04 -10.13
N LEU A 134 22.74 -14.91 -9.41
CA LEU A 134 21.91 -13.72 -9.61
C LEU A 134 21.87 -13.26 -11.08
N LEU A 135 23.03 -13.16 -11.73
CA LEU A 135 23.13 -12.68 -13.11
C LEU A 135 22.64 -13.71 -14.14
N LYS A 136 22.50 -14.99 -13.75
CA LYS A 136 21.97 -16.04 -14.62
C LYS A 136 20.45 -16.10 -14.55
N GLU A 137 19.89 -15.82 -13.38
CA GLU A 137 18.43 -15.83 -13.17
C GLU A 137 17.75 -14.58 -13.75
N ILE A 138 18.47 -13.46 -13.83
CA ILE A 138 17.96 -12.22 -14.42
C ILE A 138 18.05 -12.29 -15.95
N ASP A 139 16.89 -12.25 -16.61
CA ASP A 139 16.81 -12.17 -18.07
C ASP A 139 17.19 -10.75 -18.55
N ILE A 140 18.37 -10.63 -19.17
CA ILE A 140 18.87 -9.38 -19.76
C ILE A 140 18.62 -9.41 -21.27
N SER A 141 17.93 -8.37 -21.78
CA SER A 141 17.63 -8.24 -23.21
C SER A 141 18.88 -8.39 -24.09
N LYS A 142 18.76 -9.22 -25.12
CA LYS A 142 19.82 -9.49 -26.12
C LYS A 142 20.08 -8.33 -27.07
N GLU A 143 19.23 -7.31 -27.05
CA GLU A 143 19.35 -6.12 -27.92
C GLU A 143 20.32 -5.07 -27.34
N LEU A 144 20.76 -5.25 -26.08
CA LEU A 144 21.70 -4.33 -25.44
C LEU A 144 23.10 -4.51 -26.02
N SER A 145 23.76 -3.39 -26.30
CA SER A 145 25.19 -3.39 -26.62
C SER A 145 26.01 -3.90 -25.43
N ASP A 146 27.20 -4.46 -25.69
CA ASP A 146 28.07 -5.01 -24.64
C ASP A 146 28.38 -3.97 -23.54
N THR A 147 28.51 -2.70 -23.91
CA THR A 147 28.76 -1.61 -22.95
C THR A 147 27.55 -1.33 -22.05
N GLN A 148 26.34 -1.37 -22.61
CA GLN A 148 25.09 -1.20 -21.85
C GLN A 148 24.84 -2.40 -20.94
N LYS A 149 25.08 -3.61 -21.45
CA LYS A 149 24.96 -4.84 -20.67
C LYS A 149 25.88 -4.82 -19.44
N GLN A 150 27.16 -4.48 -19.63
CA GLN A 150 28.10 -4.35 -18.52
C GLN A 150 27.70 -3.25 -17.51
N SER A 151 27.14 -2.14 -17.99
CA SER A 151 26.62 -1.09 -17.10
C SER A 151 25.42 -1.58 -16.27
N PHE A 152 24.56 -2.40 -16.88
CA PHE A 152 23.38 -2.97 -16.22
C PHE A 152 23.75 -4.03 -15.20
N GLU A 153 24.64 -4.96 -15.53
CA GLU A 153 25.17 -5.97 -14.60
C GLU A 153 25.84 -5.30 -13.38
N ARG A 154 26.60 -4.23 -13.60
CA ARG A 154 27.21 -3.44 -12.52
C ARG A 154 26.16 -2.79 -11.61
N MET A 155 25.05 -2.31 -12.17
CA MET A 155 23.93 -1.75 -11.41
C MET A 155 23.23 -2.82 -10.57
N LEU A 156 23.02 -4.02 -11.13
CA LEU A 156 22.40 -5.14 -10.42
C LEU A 156 23.24 -5.58 -9.23
N LEU A 157 24.54 -5.80 -9.42
CA LEU A 157 25.45 -6.18 -8.34
C LEU A 157 25.57 -5.11 -7.24
N ARG A 158 25.51 -3.82 -7.63
CA ARG A 158 25.53 -2.71 -6.67
C ARG A 158 24.30 -2.68 -5.77
N ASN A 159 23.15 -3.08 -6.29
CA ASN A 159 21.87 -3.05 -5.58
C ASN A 159 21.40 -4.45 -5.15
N ARG A 160 22.32 -5.40 -4.92
CA ARG A 160 21.98 -6.79 -4.60
C ARG A 160 21.07 -6.93 -3.36
N GLU A 161 21.27 -6.07 -2.35
CA GLU A 161 20.48 -6.04 -1.10
C GLU A 161 19.01 -5.63 -1.30
N ALA A 162 18.67 -5.07 -2.47
CA ALA A 162 17.28 -4.74 -2.81
C ALA A 162 16.49 -5.97 -3.27
N PHE A 163 17.16 -7.09 -3.56
CA PHE A 163 16.55 -8.33 -3.99
C PHE A 163 16.56 -9.33 -2.82
N GLY A 164 15.52 -10.17 -2.71
CA GLY A 164 15.43 -11.21 -1.68
C GLY A 164 16.33 -12.43 -1.94
N ILE A 165 17.58 -12.18 -2.34
CA ILE A 165 18.60 -13.20 -2.62
C ILE A 165 19.03 -13.83 -1.29
N ASN A 166 19.40 -15.12 -1.30
CA ASN A 166 19.80 -15.85 -0.08
C ASN A 166 18.73 -15.87 1.05
N GLY A 167 17.46 -15.60 0.72
CA GLY A 167 16.37 -15.61 1.70
C GLY A 167 16.38 -14.38 2.61
N GLU A 168 17.13 -13.33 2.26
CA GLU A 168 17.10 -12.07 2.98
C GLU A 168 15.74 -11.39 2.78
N LEU A 169 15.01 -11.20 3.88
CA LEU A 169 13.81 -10.37 3.89
C LEU A 169 14.22 -8.92 4.16
N GLY A 170 13.75 -7.99 3.34
CA GLY A 170 14.06 -6.58 3.49
C GLY A 170 13.77 -6.10 4.92
N ASN A 171 14.80 -5.58 5.58
CA ASN A 171 14.68 -5.03 6.93
C ASN A 171 14.65 -3.50 6.83
N TYR A 172 13.50 -2.91 7.15
CA TYR A 172 13.40 -1.49 7.41
C TYR A 172 13.53 -1.26 8.91
N PRO A 173 14.55 -0.53 9.40
CA PRO A 173 14.77 -0.28 10.82
C PRO A 173 13.78 0.75 11.40
N GLY A 174 12.50 0.62 11.04
CA GLY A 174 11.39 1.43 11.53
C GLY A 174 10.56 0.65 12.53
N LYS A 175 10.28 1.26 13.68
CA LYS A 175 9.24 0.78 14.59
C LYS A 175 7.95 1.52 14.26
N VAL A 176 6.87 0.79 14.05
CA VAL A 176 5.54 1.35 13.74
C VAL A 176 4.72 1.36 15.02
N GLU A 177 4.21 2.53 15.40
CA GLU A 177 3.17 2.66 16.42
C GLU A 177 1.80 2.56 15.75
N ILE A 178 0.94 1.66 16.23
CA ILE A 178 -0.43 1.50 15.73
C ILE A 178 -1.35 2.33 16.64
N PRO A 179 -1.89 3.48 16.20
CA PRO A 179 -2.80 4.27 17.01
C PRO A 179 -4.12 3.52 17.21
N VAL A 180 -4.57 3.42 18.45
CA VAL A 180 -5.88 2.85 18.81
C VAL A 180 -6.84 3.96 19.22
N ALA A 181 -8.14 3.77 18.97
CA ALA A 181 -9.16 4.72 19.40
C ALA A 181 -9.17 4.83 20.94
N GLU A 182 -9.44 6.02 21.48
CA GLU A 182 -9.52 6.24 22.92
C GLU A 182 -10.57 5.32 23.57
N GLY A 183 -10.20 4.67 24.68
CA GLY A 183 -11.06 3.71 25.38
C GLY A 183 -11.05 2.28 24.80
N THR A 184 -10.26 2.02 23.75
CA THR A 184 -10.08 0.66 23.19
C THR A 184 -9.46 -0.26 24.24
N LYS A 185 -10.13 -1.40 24.50
CA LYS A 185 -9.65 -2.43 25.42
C LYS A 185 -8.91 -3.52 24.63
N PRO A 186 -7.80 -4.08 25.15
CA PRO A 186 -7.15 -5.23 24.55
C PRO A 186 -8.14 -6.39 24.38
N VAL A 187 -8.15 -6.97 23.19
CA VAL A 187 -8.97 -8.14 22.87
C VAL A 187 -8.09 -9.38 23.02
N CYS A 188 -8.57 -10.35 23.80
CA CYS A 188 -7.92 -11.64 23.99
C CYS A 188 -8.87 -12.73 23.49
N ILE A 189 -8.68 -13.16 22.24
CA ILE A 189 -9.46 -14.26 21.63
C ILE A 189 -8.59 -15.53 21.71
N PRO A 190 -9.14 -16.68 22.16
CA PRO A 190 -8.40 -17.94 22.10
C PRO A 190 -8.05 -18.28 20.64
N PRO A 191 -6.86 -18.86 20.38
CA PRO A 191 -6.51 -19.27 19.03
C PRO A 191 -7.55 -20.26 18.49
N PHE A 192 -7.90 -20.12 17.21
CA PHE A 192 -8.81 -21.04 16.54
C PHE A 192 -8.30 -22.49 16.63
N GLY A 193 -9.22 -23.44 16.67
CA GLY A 193 -8.88 -24.87 16.62
C GLY A 193 -8.24 -25.23 15.28
N GLY A 194 -6.92 -25.23 15.20
CA GLY A 194 -6.19 -25.71 14.03
C GLY A 194 -6.22 -27.24 13.92
N SER A 195 -6.36 -27.77 12.71
CA SER A 195 -6.19 -29.19 12.42
C SER A 195 -4.76 -29.67 12.79
N PRO A 196 -4.53 -30.96 13.09
CA PRO A 196 -3.20 -31.48 13.36
C PRO A 196 -2.17 -31.14 12.27
N ALA A 197 -2.54 -31.29 11.00
CA ALA A 197 -1.68 -30.96 9.86
C ALA A 197 -1.35 -29.47 9.77
N SER A 198 -2.29 -28.58 10.13
CA SER A 198 -2.04 -27.13 10.17
C SER A 198 -1.06 -26.74 11.29
N ARG A 199 -1.02 -27.50 12.40
CA ARG A 199 -0.10 -27.24 13.52
C ARG A 199 1.34 -27.67 13.23
N GLU A 200 1.56 -28.54 12.24
CA GLU A 200 2.92 -28.92 11.82
C GLU A 200 3.60 -27.86 10.95
N VAL A 201 2.82 -26.91 10.40
CA VAL A 201 3.29 -25.90 9.43
C VAL A 201 3.35 -24.48 10.03
N ILE A 202 2.59 -24.21 11.10
CA ILE A 202 2.56 -22.93 11.84
C ILE A 202 3.61 -22.98 12.95
#